data_AF-A0A7W7Q794-F1
#
_entry.id   AF-A0A7W7Q794-F1
#
_cell.length_a   1.000
_cell.length_b   1.000
_cell.length_c   1.000
_cell.angle_alpha   90.00
_cell.angle_beta   90.00
_cell.angle_gamma   90.00
#
_symmetry.space_group_name_H-M   'P 1'
#
loop_
_entity.id
_entity.type
_entity.pdbx_description
1 polymer ?
#
loop_
_entity_poly.entity_id
_entity_poly.type
_entity_poly.pdbx_seq_one_letter_code
_entity_poly.pdbx_strand_id
1 'polypeptide(L)'
;MDLVHVSTTQDSITVRDLYADVLVPTDGRHQRLLDLDEFADAIEAGQLDVATAVDGLRRWQRFLDRHLHAARDPSETWTDFPPQRLRDLAALPSPLGPVVTAPG
;
A
#
# COMPACT_ATOMS: atom_id res chain seq x y z
N MET A 1 4.58 -0.16 3.92
CA MET A 1 3.60 0.67 3.18
C MET A 1 3.09 -0.24 2.13
N ASP A 2 1.79 -0.51 2.16
CA ASP A 2 1.34 -1.80 1.70
C ASP A 2 0.42 -1.61 0.50
N LEU A 3 0.58 -2.46 -0.51
CA LEU A 3 -0.31 -2.47 -1.65
C LEU A 3 -1.60 -3.19 -1.26
N VAL A 4 -2.68 -2.43 -1.11
CA VAL A 4 -4.00 -3.00 -0.77
C VAL A 4 -4.99 -2.89 -1.91
N HIS A 5 -5.97 -3.80 -1.91
CA HIS A 5 -7.23 -3.67 -2.63
C HIS A 5 -8.34 -3.30 -1.66
N VAL A 6 -9.08 -2.24 -1.98
CA VAL A 6 -10.22 -1.78 -1.18
C VAL A 6 -11.49 -2.02 -1.96
N SER A 7 -12.43 -2.71 -1.33
CA SER A 7 -13.79 -2.90 -1.83
C SER A 7 -14.79 -2.35 -0.81
N THR A 8 -15.86 -1.75 -1.30
CA THR A 8 -16.83 -1.04 -0.47
C THR A 8 -18.24 -1.54 -0.79
N THR A 9 -19.02 -1.83 0.24
CA THR A 9 -20.47 -2.01 0.17
C THR A 9 -21.16 -0.82 0.84
N GLN A 10 -22.50 -0.82 0.94
CA GLN A 10 -23.20 0.26 1.65
C GLN A 10 -22.80 0.35 3.14
N ASP A 11 -22.53 -0.78 3.77
CA ASP A 11 -22.34 -0.87 5.23
C ASP A 11 -20.94 -1.34 5.64
N SER A 12 -20.08 -1.66 4.68
CA SER A 12 -18.75 -2.21 4.97
C SER A 12 -17.67 -1.75 4.00
N ILE A 13 -16.45 -1.72 4.51
CA ILE A 13 -15.22 -1.55 3.74
C ILE A 13 -14.37 -2.80 4.02
N THR A 14 -13.98 -3.50 2.95
CA THR A 14 -13.05 -4.62 3.03
C THR A 14 -11.73 -4.17 2.44
N VAL A 15 -10.67 -4.26 3.24
CA VAL A 15 -9.29 -4.00 2.83
C VAL A 15 -8.58 -5.33 2.76
N ARG A 16 -8.11 -5.69 1.56
CA ARG A 16 -7.35 -6.90 1.32
C ARG A 16 -5.91 -6.52 1.02
N ASP A 17 -4.99 -7.12 1.75
CA ASP A 17 -3.57 -7.02 1.46
C ASP A 17 -3.23 -7.75 0.15
N LEU A 18 -2.36 -7.14 -0.66
CA LEU A 18 -1.87 -7.70 -1.91
C LEU A 18 -0.40 -8.12 -1.82
N TYR A 19 0.14 -8.43 -0.64
CA TYR A 19 1.47 -9.04 -0.42
C TYR A 19 2.68 -8.14 -0.74
N ALA A 20 2.56 -7.12 -1.59
CA ALA A 20 3.69 -6.29 -2.00
C ALA A 20 3.80 -5.00 -1.17
N ASP A 21 4.97 -4.77 -0.58
CA ASP A 21 5.21 -3.63 0.31
C ASP A 21 6.40 -2.78 -0.13
N VAL A 22 6.37 -1.49 0.21
CA VAL A 22 7.54 -0.61 0.15
C VAL A 22 7.95 -0.19 1.56
N LEU A 23 9.24 -0.39 1.86
CA LEU A 23 9.89 0.19 3.02
C LEU A 23 10.54 1.51 2.62
N VAL A 24 10.15 2.59 3.30
CA VAL A 24 10.73 3.91 3.08
C VAL A 24 11.52 4.32 4.34
N PRO A 25 12.88 4.30 4.29
CA PRO A 25 13.71 4.69 5.42
C PRO A 25 13.64 6.20 5.71
N THR A 26 13.74 6.58 6.99
CA THR A 26 13.78 7.99 7.43
C THR A 26 15.20 8.55 7.53
N ASP A 27 16.22 7.73 7.28
CA ASP A 27 17.65 8.03 7.48
C ASP A 27 18.39 8.31 6.17
N GLY A 28 17.66 8.72 5.13
CA GLY A 28 18.21 9.08 3.83
C GLY A 28 18.49 7.89 2.90
N ARG A 29 18.35 6.65 3.37
CA ARG A 29 18.50 5.46 2.52
C ARG A 29 17.43 5.39 1.41
N HIS A 30 17.71 4.59 0.39
CA HIS A 30 16.76 4.31 -0.69
C HIS A 30 15.58 3.49 -0.19
N GLN A 31 14.41 3.75 -0.75
CA GLN A 31 13.25 2.89 -0.56
C GLN A 31 13.55 1.48 -1.08
N ARG A 32 12.96 0.47 -0.43
CA ARG A 32 13.08 -0.92 -0.83
C ARG A 32 11.70 -1.46 -1.14
N LEU A 33 11.56 -2.08 -2.31
CA LEU A 33 10.41 -2.88 -2.65
C LEU A 33 10.63 -4.29 -2.09
N LEU A 34 9.62 -4.83 -1.43
CA LEU A 34 9.65 -6.11 -0.73
C LEU A 34 8.55 -7.02 -1.28
N ASP A 35 8.75 -8.33 -1.14
CA ASP A 35 7.72 -9.36 -1.21
C ASP A 35 6.97 -9.45 -2.57
N LEU A 36 7.65 -9.05 -3.65
CA LEU A 36 7.16 -9.24 -5.02
C LEU A 36 7.10 -10.71 -5.45
N ASP A 37 7.94 -11.55 -4.85
CA ASP A 37 7.87 -13.00 -5.00
C ASP A 37 6.59 -13.55 -4.36
N GLU A 38 6.25 -13.14 -3.14
CA GLU A 38 4.97 -13.53 -2.51
C GLU A 38 3.75 -13.03 -3.32
N PHE A 39 3.82 -11.83 -3.90
CA PHE A 39 2.81 -11.34 -4.84
C PHE A 39 2.65 -12.28 -6.05
N ALA A 40 3.76 -12.76 -6.62
CA ALA A 40 3.75 -13.66 -7.75
C ALA A 40 3.20 -15.05 -7.37
N ASP A 41 3.63 -15.58 -6.23
CA ASP A 41 3.17 -16.86 -5.69
C ASP A 41 1.66 -16.84 -5.42
N ALA A 42 1.13 -15.72 -4.92
CA ALA A 42 -0.31 -15.55 -4.68
C ALA A 42 -1.12 -15.57 -5.99
N ILE A 43 -0.57 -15.06 -7.10
CA ILE A 43 -1.19 -15.18 -8.42
C ILE A 43 -1.16 -16.64 -8.89
N GLU A 44 -0.01 -17.30 -8.79
CA GLU A 44 0.17 -18.70 -9.22
C GLU A 44 -0.76 -19.66 -8.44
N ALA A 45 -0.88 -19.45 -7.13
CA ALA A 45 -1.77 -20.21 -6.25
C ALA A 45 -3.27 -19.90 -6.45
N GLY A 46 -3.61 -18.92 -7.30
CA GLY A 46 -4.99 -18.47 -7.52
C GLY A 46 -5.61 -17.74 -6.33
N GLN A 47 -4.80 -17.35 -5.35
CA GLN A 47 -5.24 -16.59 -4.19
C GLN A 47 -5.52 -15.13 -4.57
N LEU A 48 -4.75 -14.59 -5.50
CA LEU A 48 -4.93 -13.27 -6.10
C LEU A 48 -5.32 -13.42 -7.57
N ASP A 49 -6.49 -12.90 -7.96
CA ASP A 49 -6.91 -12.94 -9.36
C ASP A 49 -6.07 -11.98 -10.21
N VAL A 50 -5.86 -12.36 -11.47
CA VAL A 50 -5.01 -11.62 -12.42
C VAL A 50 -5.47 -10.18 -12.64
N ALA A 51 -6.78 -9.93 -12.66
CA ALA A 51 -7.30 -8.58 -12.90
C ALA A 51 -6.97 -7.65 -11.73
N THR A 52 -7.18 -8.11 -10.50
CA THR A 52 -6.80 -7.39 -9.27
C THR A 52 -5.29 -7.18 -9.20
N ALA A 53 -4.49 -8.19 -9.56
CA ALA A 53 -3.03 -8.08 -9.59
C ALA A 53 -2.56 -6.98 -10.57
N VAL A 54 -3.06 -7.02 -11.81
CA VAL A 54 -2.69 -6.05 -12.86
C VAL A 54 -3.09 -4.62 -12.47
N ASP A 55 -4.29 -4.44 -11.91
CA ASP A 55 -4.71 -3.13 -11.39
C ASP A 55 -3.82 -2.67 -10.23
N GLY A 56 -3.52 -3.58 -9.29
CA GLY A 56 -2.60 -3.35 -8.18
C GLY A 56 -1.25 -2.82 -8.64
N LEU A 57 -0.58 -3.52 -9.56
CA LEU A 57 0.71 -3.12 -10.11
C LEU A 57 0.66 -1.75 -10.81
N ARG A 58 -0.42 -1.43 -11.53
CA ARG A 58 -0.59 -0.11 -12.16
C ARG A 58 -0.75 1.00 -11.14
N ARG A 59 -1.54 0.79 -10.10
CA ARG A 59 -1.67 1.75 -8.99
C ARG A 59 -0.35 1.91 -8.25
N TRP A 60 0.37 0.82 -8.05
CA TRP A 60 1.66 0.79 -7.40
C TRP A 60 2.68 1.64 -8.14
N GLN A 61 2.86 1.41 -9.45
CA GLN A 61 3.77 2.21 -10.27
C GLN A 61 3.44 3.71 -10.21
N ARG A 62 2.16 4.07 -10.34
CA ARG A 62 1.71 5.47 -10.25
C ARG A 62 2.00 6.10 -8.89
N PHE A 63 1.86 5.33 -7.81
CA PHE A 63 2.17 5.78 -6.46
C PHE A 63 3.66 6.03 -6.30
N LEU A 64 4.50 5.07 -6.69
CA LEU A 64 5.95 5.20 -6.65
C LEU A 64 6.39 6.42 -7.46
N ASP A 65 5.87 6.57 -8.69
CA ASP A 65 6.21 7.69 -9.56
C ASP A 65 5.84 9.03 -8.95
N ARG A 66 4.62 9.15 -8.41
CA ARG A 66 4.13 10.42 -7.86
C ARG A 66 4.77 10.81 -6.54
N HIS A 67 5.06 9.85 -5.67
CA HIS A 67 5.40 10.14 -4.28
C HIS A 67 6.85 9.81 -3.92
N LEU A 68 7.45 8.82 -4.57
CA LEU A 68 8.80 8.35 -4.25
C LEU A 68 9.84 8.67 -5.35
N HIS A 69 9.43 8.75 -6.63
CA HIS A 69 10.34 9.06 -7.75
C HIS A 69 10.28 10.54 -8.17
N ALA A 70 9.11 11.18 -8.17
CA ALA A 70 8.95 12.57 -8.62
C ALA A 70 9.78 13.60 -7.84
N ALA A 71 10.33 13.24 -6.68
CA ALA A 71 11.12 14.13 -5.82
C ALA A 71 12.61 13.78 -5.74
N ARG A 72 13.15 12.82 -6.52
CA ARG A 72 14.56 12.41 -6.38
C ARG A 72 15.41 12.63 -7.63
N ASP A 73 16.06 13.80 -7.66
CA ASP A 73 17.47 14.04 -8.02
C ASP A 73 17.94 15.28 -7.22
N PRO A 74 19.08 15.23 -6.51
CA PRO A 74 19.10 15.19 -5.05
C PRO A 74 18.32 16.33 -4.37
N SER A 75 17.39 15.99 -3.48
CA SER A 75 16.76 16.94 -2.55
C SER A 75 17.23 16.68 -1.12
N GLU A 76 17.66 17.73 -0.43
CA GLU A 76 17.99 17.70 1.02
C GLU A 76 16.74 17.55 1.90
N THR A 77 15.56 17.67 1.29
CA THR A 77 14.26 17.63 1.95
C THR A 77 13.37 16.56 1.34
N TRP A 78 12.55 15.96 2.19
CA TRP A 78 11.67 14.87 1.81
C TRP A 78 10.44 15.37 1.05
N THR A 79 9.88 14.54 0.18
CA THR A 79 8.50 14.70 -0.29
C THR A 79 7.55 14.65 0.91
N ASP A 80 6.35 15.27 0.80
CA ASP A 80 5.27 15.12 1.79
C ASP A 80 4.85 13.65 1.92
N PHE A 81 5.59 12.90 2.74
CA PHE A 81 5.38 11.51 3.05
C PHE A 81 5.41 11.32 4.58
N PRO A 82 4.64 10.37 5.15
CA PRO A 82 3.33 10.01 4.60
C PRO A 82 2.52 11.30 4.32
N PRO A 83 1.71 11.35 3.24
CA PRO A 83 1.01 12.56 2.84
C PRO A 83 0.29 13.20 4.02
N GLN A 84 0.30 14.53 4.12
CA GLN A 84 -0.29 15.24 5.26
C GLN A 84 -1.77 14.86 5.48
N ARG A 85 -2.50 14.53 4.39
CA ARG A 85 -3.89 14.04 4.42
C ARG A 85 -4.08 12.71 5.16
N LEU A 86 -3.04 11.89 5.30
CA LEU A 86 -3.10 10.66 6.11
C LEU A 86 -3.02 10.95 7.61
N ARG A 87 -2.57 12.14 8.03
CA ARG A 87 -2.53 12.52 9.45
C ARG A 87 -3.94 12.66 10.03
N ASP A 88 -4.88 13.15 9.23
CA ASP A 88 -6.29 13.26 9.63
C ASP A 88 -6.91 11.88 9.86
N LEU A 89 -6.54 10.90 9.03
CA LEU A 89 -6.97 9.51 9.17
C LEU A 89 -6.36 8.86 10.42
N ALA A 90 -5.08 9.11 10.69
CA ALA A 90 -4.39 8.64 11.89
C ALA A 90 -4.90 9.31 13.19
N ALA A 91 -5.50 10.49 13.08
CA ALA A 91 -6.10 11.22 14.21
C ALA A 91 -7.53 10.77 14.53
N LEU A 92 -8.13 9.87 13.74
CA LEU A 92 -9.43 9.31 14.05
C LEU A 92 -9.36 8.49 15.35
N PRO A 93 -10.35 8.60 16.24
CA PRO A 93 -10.37 7.84 17.47
C PRO A 93 -10.43 6.33 17.15
N SER A 94 -9.43 5.60 17.62
CA SER A 94 -9.36 4.15 17.50
C SER A 94 -10.28 3.48 18.53
N PRO A 95 -10.97 2.37 18.19
CA PRO A 95 -10.97 1.71 16.88
C PRO A 95 -12.16 2.14 16.00
N LEU A 96 -11.94 2.19 14.68
CA LEU A 96 -12.93 2.48 13.63
C LEU A 96 -14.05 1.41 13.51
N GLY A 97 -14.12 0.49 14.48
CA GLY A 97 -14.99 -0.67 14.54
C GLY A 97 -14.32 -1.85 15.27
N PRO A 98 -15.06 -2.91 15.62
CA PRO A 98 -14.48 -4.15 16.13
C PRO A 98 -13.53 -4.78 15.10
N VAL A 99 -12.46 -5.43 15.56
CA VAL A 99 -11.52 -6.18 14.70
C VAL A 99 -12.29 -7.32 14.01
N VAL A 100 -12.35 -7.30 12.69
CA VAL A 100 -12.91 -8.39 11.88
C VAL A 100 -11.76 -9.31 11.48
N THR A 101 -11.71 -10.52 12.05
CA THR A 101 -10.78 -11.57 11.63
C THR A 101 -11.42 -12.43 10.54
N ALA A 102 -10.66 -12.81 9.51
CA ALA A 102 -11.13 -13.79 8.54
C ALA A 102 -11.45 -15.14 9.22
N PRO A 103 -12.50 -15.87 8.81
CA PRO A 103 -12.72 -17.23 9.27
C PRO A 103 -11.56 -18.13 8.81
N GLY A 104 -11.03 -18.93 9.73
CA GLY A 104 -10.01 -19.95 9.47
C GLY A 104 -10.57 -21.25 8.92
#